data_AF-A0AA90ZES2-F1
#
_entry.id   AF-A0AA90ZES2-F1
#
_cell.length_a   1.000
_cell.length_b   1.000
_cell.length_c   1.000
_cell.angle_alpha   90.00
_cell.angle_beta   90.00
_cell.angle_gamma   90.00
#
_symmetry.space_group_name_H-M   'P 1'
#
loop_
_entity.id
_entity.type
_entity.pdbx_description
1 polymer ?
#
loop_
_entity_poly.entity_id
_entity_poly.type
_entity_poly.pdbx_seq_one_letter_code
_entity_poly.pdbx_strand_id
1 'polypeptide(L)'
;MDQEDLDKELLRLEKTDLNDEIKVKIRGFIDDIRLAGLSVNRQYFYAIRLRQIASLIPDSFLNPSEADIKRVLSRLLSGKIGRRVKGHNHSGTYSEWEIENYKSTMKKFYPWLLKEQNPSCISWIKANNHPNRNVKPENMITEEEVHKLVGALNNARDKAFVYALYDSGCRIGELLTLRNKDIEFDEYGAILSVTGKTGYRRVRIVGNSIAYLREWQNAHPLRDDPNAWFFCGIETENRGKKLEHANVYKFLRKGLKDAKIERRIYPHLFRHTRATILASKVTEAPLEAQMGWVHGSRMTQTYVHLSGRDQDRAILKAYGIELKDEKPIEEQKPVVCPRCKEPNDPKARFCWKCGMILDKTLTEQKLKEEAKQIEDTIMKSKVVDTPTKQIIKTFPDDFKDLILETVLKQIVENPELKEKFQKELSEKGK
;
A
#
# COMPACT_ATOMS: atom_id res chain seq x y z
N MET A 1 -0.51 -20.11 4.19
CA MET A 1 -0.41 -21.52 4.59
C MET A 1 0.47 -22.22 3.60
N ASP A 2 1.42 -22.98 4.10
CA ASP A 2 2.39 -23.75 3.34
C ASP A 2 2.08 -25.26 3.45
N GLN A 3 3.02 -26.10 3.00
CA GLN A 3 2.88 -27.55 3.04
C GLN A 3 2.85 -28.09 4.47
N GLU A 4 3.64 -27.50 5.37
CA GLU A 4 3.70 -27.92 6.78
C GLU A 4 2.34 -27.72 7.48
N ASP A 5 1.66 -26.61 7.17
CA ASP A 5 0.30 -26.35 7.66
C ASP A 5 -0.71 -27.39 7.18
N LEU A 6 -0.62 -27.80 5.91
CA LEU A 6 -1.47 -28.84 5.33
C LEU A 6 -1.20 -30.18 6.01
N ASP A 7 0.06 -30.56 6.16
CA ASP A 7 0.46 -31.82 6.78
C ASP A 7 -0.03 -31.89 8.24
N LYS A 8 0.08 -30.77 8.99
CA LYS A 8 -0.49 -30.66 10.35
C LYS A 8 -1.99 -30.83 10.37
N GLU A 9 -2.72 -30.30 9.38
CA GLU A 9 -4.17 -30.46 9.31
C GLU A 9 -4.58 -31.89 8.94
N LEU A 10 -3.86 -32.53 8.01
CA LEU A 10 -4.07 -33.93 7.68
C LEU A 10 -3.76 -34.85 8.87
N LEU A 11 -2.73 -34.54 9.67
CA LEU A 11 -2.47 -35.24 10.93
C LEU A 11 -3.60 -35.04 11.95
N ARG A 12 -4.22 -33.86 12.00
CA ARG A 12 -5.39 -33.63 12.85
C ARG A 12 -6.60 -34.44 12.42
N LEU A 13 -6.81 -34.61 11.11
CA LEU A 13 -7.87 -35.48 10.58
C LEU A 13 -7.71 -36.92 11.09
N GLU A 14 -6.49 -37.45 11.11
CA GLU A 14 -6.24 -38.82 11.61
C GLU A 14 -6.57 -39.01 13.08
N LYS A 15 -6.31 -37.98 13.89
CA LYS A 15 -6.54 -37.99 15.33
C LYS A 15 -8.02 -37.80 15.70
N THR A 16 -8.92 -37.68 14.73
CA THR A 16 -10.37 -37.59 15.01
C THR A 16 -11.00 -38.96 15.19
N ASP A 17 -12.09 -39.00 15.95
CA ASP A 17 -12.92 -40.20 16.15
C ASP A 17 -13.82 -40.52 14.93
N LEU A 18 -13.56 -39.91 13.77
CA LEU A 18 -14.27 -40.20 12.53
C LEU A 18 -13.92 -41.61 12.04
N ASN A 19 -14.87 -42.25 11.35
CA ASN A 19 -14.64 -43.50 10.63
C ASN A 19 -13.47 -43.36 9.64
N ASP A 20 -12.61 -44.39 9.55
CA ASP A 20 -11.47 -44.43 8.65
C ASP A 20 -11.86 -44.27 7.18
N GLU A 21 -13.03 -44.75 6.75
CA GLU A 21 -13.52 -44.54 5.40
C GLU A 21 -13.70 -43.04 5.09
N ILE A 22 -14.20 -42.25 6.06
CA ILE A 22 -14.33 -40.80 5.92
C ILE A 22 -12.95 -40.14 5.76
N LYS A 23 -11.99 -40.53 6.59
CA LYS A 23 -10.62 -40.00 6.54
C LYS A 23 -9.97 -40.28 5.18
N VAL A 24 -10.12 -41.52 4.69
CA VAL A 24 -9.63 -41.94 3.37
C VAL A 24 -10.28 -41.12 2.24
N LYS A 25 -11.60 -40.91 2.26
CA LYS A 25 -12.29 -40.12 1.23
C LYS A 25 -11.89 -38.65 1.25
N ILE A 26 -11.71 -38.06 2.43
CA ILE A 26 -11.24 -36.67 2.53
C ILE A 26 -9.82 -36.56 1.95
N ARG A 27 -8.89 -37.45 2.33
CA ARG A 27 -7.53 -37.46 1.77
C ARG A 27 -7.52 -37.66 0.26
N GLY A 28 -8.25 -38.65 -0.24
CA GLY A 28 -8.35 -38.90 -1.69
C GLY A 28 -8.83 -37.67 -2.45
N PHE A 29 -9.81 -36.93 -1.91
CA PHE A 29 -10.22 -35.66 -2.52
C PHE A 29 -9.11 -34.61 -2.52
N ILE A 30 -8.36 -34.49 -1.41
CA ILE A 30 -7.23 -33.55 -1.31
C ILE A 30 -6.13 -33.89 -2.31
N ASP A 31 -5.83 -35.18 -2.50
CA ASP A 31 -4.86 -35.66 -3.49
C ASP A 31 -5.33 -35.38 -4.92
N ASP A 32 -6.60 -35.64 -5.23
CA ASP A 32 -7.16 -35.38 -6.57
C ASP A 32 -7.16 -33.88 -6.91
N ILE A 33 -7.52 -33.01 -5.96
CA ILE A 33 -7.45 -31.57 -6.21
C ILE A 33 -6.00 -31.08 -6.30
N ARG A 34 -5.04 -31.73 -5.63
CA ARG A 34 -3.62 -31.45 -5.76
C ARG A 34 -3.14 -31.80 -7.17
N LEU A 35 -3.52 -32.99 -7.69
CA LEU A 35 -3.23 -33.41 -9.06
C LEU A 35 -3.87 -32.48 -10.09
N ALA A 36 -5.05 -31.92 -9.79
CA ALA A 36 -5.69 -30.88 -10.61
C ALA A 36 -5.01 -29.49 -10.51
N GLY A 37 -3.86 -29.37 -9.85
CA GLY A 37 -3.06 -28.14 -9.79
C GLY A 37 -3.55 -27.09 -8.80
N LEU A 38 -4.39 -27.45 -7.81
CA LEU A 38 -4.81 -26.50 -6.79
C LEU A 38 -3.65 -26.15 -5.86
N SER A 39 -3.53 -24.88 -5.47
CA SER A 39 -2.51 -24.45 -4.52
C SER A 39 -2.67 -25.11 -3.14
N VAL A 40 -1.55 -25.32 -2.46
CA VAL A 40 -1.50 -25.90 -1.10
C VAL A 40 -2.42 -25.18 -0.13
N ASN A 41 -2.49 -23.85 -0.21
CA ASN A 41 -3.41 -23.06 0.60
C ASN A 41 -4.89 -23.42 0.36
N ARG A 42 -5.30 -23.69 -0.88
CA ARG A 42 -6.66 -24.17 -1.16
C ARG A 42 -6.88 -25.57 -0.61
N GLN A 43 -5.91 -26.47 -0.80
CA GLN A 43 -5.96 -27.83 -0.26
C GLN A 43 -6.18 -27.81 1.26
N TYR A 44 -5.39 -27.03 1.99
CA TYR A 44 -5.52 -26.82 3.45
C TYR A 44 -6.94 -26.40 3.85
N PHE A 45 -7.51 -25.42 3.16
CA PHE A 45 -8.86 -24.95 3.47
C PHE A 45 -9.96 -25.96 3.11
N TYR A 46 -9.80 -26.76 2.06
CA TYR A 46 -10.69 -27.89 1.80
C TYR A 46 -10.59 -28.93 2.92
N ALA A 47 -9.38 -29.30 3.35
CA ALA A 47 -9.17 -30.28 4.40
C ALA A 47 -9.82 -29.87 5.73
N ILE A 48 -9.63 -28.61 6.16
CA ILE A 48 -10.29 -28.06 7.35
C ILE A 48 -11.80 -28.20 7.26
N ARG A 49 -12.38 -27.69 6.16
CA ARG A 49 -13.83 -27.59 6.05
C ARG A 49 -14.46 -28.96 5.95
N LEU A 50 -13.86 -29.88 5.19
CA LEU A 50 -14.34 -31.25 5.08
C LEU A 50 -14.28 -31.98 6.41
N ARG A 51 -13.18 -31.86 7.17
CA ARG A 51 -13.10 -32.42 8.53
C ARG A 51 -14.21 -31.87 9.43
N GLN A 52 -14.46 -30.57 9.39
CA GLN A 52 -15.51 -29.94 10.21
C GLN A 52 -16.92 -30.35 9.77
N ILE A 53 -17.17 -30.48 8.47
CA ILE A 53 -18.43 -31.00 7.94
C ILE A 53 -18.61 -32.45 8.39
N ALA A 54 -17.58 -33.29 8.26
CA ALA A 54 -17.62 -34.68 8.70
C ALA A 54 -17.90 -34.81 10.20
N SER A 55 -17.27 -33.99 11.05
CA SER A 55 -17.56 -33.98 12.49
C SER A 55 -19.01 -33.59 12.83
N LEU A 56 -19.75 -32.98 11.92
CA LEU A 56 -21.14 -32.57 12.16
C LEU A 56 -22.17 -33.62 11.81
N ILE A 57 -21.83 -34.46 10.85
CA ILE A 57 -22.70 -35.48 10.28
C ILE A 57 -21.91 -36.78 10.09
N PRO A 58 -21.23 -37.30 11.13
CA PRO A 58 -20.29 -38.42 10.97
C PRO A 58 -20.94 -39.65 10.34
N ASP A 59 -22.19 -39.95 10.70
CA ASP A 59 -22.91 -41.14 10.23
C ASP A 59 -23.40 -41.02 8.78
N SER A 60 -23.69 -39.80 8.31
CA SER A 60 -24.23 -39.54 6.97
C SER A 60 -23.28 -38.78 6.05
N PHE A 61 -22.04 -38.52 6.47
CA PHE A 61 -21.07 -37.72 5.69
C PHE A 61 -20.80 -38.31 4.30
N LEU A 62 -20.73 -39.63 4.18
CA LEU A 62 -20.43 -40.28 2.90
C LEU A 62 -21.63 -40.35 1.95
N ASN A 63 -22.85 -40.25 2.48
CA ASN A 63 -24.09 -40.26 1.71
C ASN A 63 -25.16 -39.38 2.40
N PRO A 64 -25.03 -38.05 2.33
CA PRO A 64 -25.89 -37.15 3.09
C PRO A 64 -27.22 -36.93 2.40
N SER A 65 -28.28 -36.75 3.19
CA SER A 65 -29.54 -36.18 2.70
C SER A 65 -29.49 -34.65 2.61
N GLU A 66 -30.46 -34.05 1.92
CA GLU A 66 -30.65 -32.59 1.97
C GLU A 66 -30.84 -32.07 3.41
N ALA A 67 -31.53 -32.82 4.26
CA ALA A 67 -31.75 -32.45 5.66
C ALA A 67 -30.43 -32.43 6.46
N ASP A 68 -29.50 -33.34 6.17
CA ASP A 68 -28.17 -33.37 6.80
C ASP A 68 -27.35 -32.14 6.41
N ILE A 69 -27.36 -31.77 5.12
CA ILE A 69 -26.67 -30.58 4.63
C ILE A 69 -27.27 -29.30 5.23
N LYS A 70 -28.61 -29.20 5.33
CA LYS A 70 -29.29 -28.09 6.02
C LYS A 70 -28.88 -28.02 7.50
N ARG A 71 -28.77 -29.16 8.18
CA ARG A 71 -28.32 -29.23 9.58
C ARG A 71 -26.89 -28.72 9.74
N VAL A 72 -25.97 -29.07 8.83
CA VAL A 72 -24.60 -28.52 8.82
C VAL A 72 -24.63 -27.00 8.71
N LEU A 73 -25.32 -26.47 7.70
CA LEU A 73 -25.39 -25.02 7.47
C LEU A 73 -26.05 -24.26 8.62
N SER A 74 -27.11 -24.82 9.21
CA SER A 74 -27.77 -24.25 10.39
C SER A 74 -26.81 -24.18 11.59
N ARG A 75 -26.00 -25.21 11.83
CA ARG A 75 -25.03 -25.21 12.94
C ARG A 75 -23.86 -24.24 12.71
N LEU A 76 -23.43 -24.08 11.46
CA LEU A 76 -22.43 -23.07 11.08
C LEU A 76 -22.99 -21.65 11.29
N LEU A 77 -24.24 -21.39 10.91
CA LEU A 77 -24.93 -20.12 11.14
C LEU A 77 -25.10 -19.82 12.63
N SER A 78 -25.42 -20.84 13.45
CA SER A 78 -25.64 -20.65 14.89
C SER A 78 -24.34 -20.49 15.70
N GLY A 79 -23.16 -20.58 15.07
CA GLY A 79 -21.89 -20.30 15.74
C GLY A 79 -21.44 -21.31 16.79
N LYS A 80 -22.01 -22.52 16.80
CA LYS A 80 -21.67 -23.57 17.78
C LYS A 80 -20.40 -24.34 17.42
N ILE A 81 -19.69 -23.91 16.38
CA ILE A 81 -18.56 -24.61 15.76
C ILE A 81 -17.60 -23.54 15.32
N GLY A 82 -16.39 -23.58 15.85
CA GLY A 82 -15.38 -22.58 15.53
C GLY A 82 -14.37 -22.52 16.67
N ARG A 83 -13.08 -22.58 16.33
CA ARG A 83 -12.00 -22.29 17.27
C ARG A 83 -12.32 -20.96 17.96
N ARG A 84 -12.33 -20.93 19.30
CA ARG A 84 -11.96 -19.71 20.05
C ARG A 84 -10.52 -19.37 19.64
N VAL A 85 -10.35 -18.62 18.57
CA VAL A 85 -9.06 -17.99 18.29
C VAL A 85 -8.91 -16.89 19.33
N LYS A 86 -8.10 -17.14 20.37
CA LYS A 86 -7.75 -16.12 21.37
C LYS A 86 -7.28 -14.86 20.64
N GLY A 87 -8.01 -13.76 20.80
CA GLY A 87 -7.56 -12.42 20.40
C GLY A 87 -8.28 -11.76 19.22
N HIS A 88 -9.35 -12.32 18.66
CA HIS A 88 -10.24 -11.60 17.72
C HIS A 88 -11.67 -11.62 18.25
N ASN A 89 -12.22 -10.45 18.58
CA ASN A 89 -13.61 -10.28 18.94
C ASN A 89 -14.48 -10.60 17.73
N HIS A 90 -14.93 -11.84 17.61
CA HIS A 90 -16.08 -12.18 16.79
C HIS A 90 -17.11 -12.88 17.68
N SER A 91 -18.33 -12.34 17.67
CA SER A 91 -19.56 -13.07 17.99
C SER A 91 -19.43 -14.49 17.43
N GLY A 92 -19.75 -15.53 18.18
CA GLY A 92 -19.43 -16.93 17.83
C GLY A 92 -19.91 -17.45 16.47
N THR A 93 -20.58 -16.65 15.64
CA THR A 93 -21.08 -16.96 14.31
C THR A 93 -20.04 -16.78 13.20
N TYR A 94 -20.05 -17.68 12.20
CA TYR A 94 -19.26 -17.51 10.99
C TYR A 94 -19.76 -16.33 10.17
N SER A 95 -18.83 -15.61 9.51
CA SER A 95 -19.21 -14.61 8.51
C SER A 95 -19.97 -15.25 7.34
N GLU A 96 -20.86 -14.52 6.69
CA GLU A 96 -21.57 -14.96 5.48
C GLU A 96 -20.62 -15.51 4.41
N TRP A 97 -19.45 -14.88 4.28
CA TRP A 97 -18.41 -15.31 3.36
C TRP A 97 -17.88 -16.71 3.67
N GLU A 98 -17.64 -16.99 4.95
CA GLU A 98 -17.11 -18.29 5.34
C GLU A 98 -18.16 -19.38 5.15
N ILE A 99 -19.44 -19.08 5.39
CA ILE A 99 -20.56 -19.99 5.09
C ILE A 99 -20.61 -20.30 3.59
N GLU A 100 -20.41 -19.30 2.74
CA GLU A 100 -20.34 -19.51 1.29
C GLU A 100 -19.12 -20.38 0.89
N ASN A 101 -17.98 -20.24 1.58
CA ASN A 101 -16.84 -21.14 1.37
C ASN A 101 -17.16 -22.59 1.74
N TYR A 102 -17.95 -22.84 2.80
CA TYR A 102 -18.44 -24.19 3.12
C TYR A 102 -19.38 -24.71 2.03
N LYS A 103 -20.34 -23.91 1.57
CA LYS A 103 -21.22 -24.28 0.46
C LYS A 103 -20.43 -24.62 -0.81
N SER A 104 -19.46 -23.79 -1.18
CA SER A 104 -18.55 -24.04 -2.31
C SER A 104 -17.73 -25.31 -2.13
N THR A 105 -17.32 -25.61 -0.89
CA THR A 105 -16.64 -26.86 -0.55
C THR A 105 -17.53 -28.07 -0.78
N MET A 106 -18.77 -28.03 -0.28
CA MET A 106 -19.76 -29.09 -0.50
C MET A 106 -20.08 -29.29 -1.97
N LYS A 107 -20.26 -28.19 -2.73
CA LYS A 107 -20.51 -28.21 -4.17
C LYS A 107 -19.35 -28.74 -5.02
N LYS A 108 -18.15 -28.85 -4.46
CA LYS A 108 -17.01 -29.50 -5.13
C LYS A 108 -16.79 -30.93 -4.66
N PHE A 109 -16.97 -31.19 -3.37
CA PHE A 109 -16.69 -32.48 -2.76
C PHE A 109 -17.76 -33.54 -3.05
N TYR A 110 -19.04 -33.23 -2.88
CA TYR A 110 -20.10 -34.24 -3.03
C TYR A 110 -20.28 -34.72 -4.48
N PRO A 111 -20.19 -33.86 -5.51
CA PRO A 111 -20.16 -34.37 -6.88
C PRO A 111 -18.99 -35.32 -7.16
N TRP A 112 -17.81 -35.04 -6.60
CA TRP A 112 -16.65 -35.90 -6.70
C TRP A 112 -16.85 -37.24 -5.95
N LEU A 113 -17.41 -37.18 -4.73
CA LEU A 113 -17.61 -38.36 -3.89
C LEU A 113 -18.68 -39.30 -4.45
N LEU A 114 -19.83 -38.74 -4.84
CA LEU A 114 -20.99 -39.48 -5.30
C LEU A 114 -20.94 -39.79 -6.81
N LYS A 115 -19.96 -39.22 -7.53
CA LYS A 115 -19.81 -39.34 -8.99
C LYS A 115 -21.05 -38.88 -9.77
N GLU A 116 -21.75 -37.88 -9.23
CA GLU A 116 -22.94 -37.27 -9.81
C GLU A 116 -22.69 -35.78 -10.00
N GLN A 117 -23.10 -35.19 -11.13
CA GLN A 117 -22.80 -33.79 -11.42
C GLN A 117 -23.48 -32.80 -10.45
N ASN A 118 -24.71 -33.09 -10.02
CA ASN A 118 -25.47 -32.26 -9.10
C ASN A 118 -26.33 -33.11 -8.13
N PRO A 119 -25.71 -33.71 -7.11
CA PRO A 119 -26.40 -34.56 -6.15
C PRO A 119 -27.57 -33.85 -5.46
N SER A 120 -28.66 -34.58 -5.21
CA SER A 120 -29.88 -34.04 -4.60
C SER A 120 -29.62 -33.31 -3.28
N CYS A 121 -28.71 -33.81 -2.46
CA CYS A 121 -28.34 -33.27 -1.15
C CYS A 121 -27.82 -31.82 -1.18
N ILE A 122 -27.25 -31.37 -2.31
CA ILE A 122 -26.71 -30.02 -2.49
C ILE A 122 -27.35 -29.23 -3.65
N SER A 123 -28.24 -29.84 -4.42
CA SER A 123 -28.83 -29.27 -5.63
C SER A 123 -29.55 -27.93 -5.38
N TRP A 124 -30.18 -27.78 -4.20
CA TRP A 124 -30.88 -26.57 -3.74
C TRP A 124 -29.93 -25.42 -3.34
N ILE A 125 -28.65 -25.70 -3.12
CA ILE A 125 -27.66 -24.68 -2.77
C ILE A 125 -27.36 -23.85 -4.00
N LYS A 126 -27.89 -22.63 -4.06
CA LYS A 126 -27.49 -21.68 -5.11
C LYS A 126 -26.03 -21.31 -4.92
N ALA A 127 -25.24 -21.37 -6.00
CA ALA A 127 -23.90 -20.80 -5.99
C ALA A 127 -24.08 -19.28 -5.94
N ASN A 128 -23.98 -18.69 -4.75
CA ASN A 128 -24.04 -17.24 -4.67
C ASN A 128 -22.69 -16.72 -5.11
N ASN A 129 -22.67 -16.25 -6.36
CA ASN A 129 -21.70 -15.30 -6.87
C ASN A 129 -21.87 -14.00 -6.04
N HIS A 130 -21.27 -14.01 -4.85
CA HIS A 130 -21.40 -13.09 -3.71
C HIS A 130 -22.16 -11.79 -3.98
N PRO A 131 -23.10 -11.37 -3.10
CA PRO A 131 -23.64 -10.02 -3.17
C PRO A 131 -22.45 -9.07 -3.17
N ASN A 132 -22.38 -8.25 -4.22
CA ASN A 132 -21.36 -7.23 -4.36
C ASN A 132 -21.45 -6.43 -3.05
N ARG A 133 -20.44 -6.51 -2.17
CA ARG A 133 -20.26 -5.41 -1.24
C ARG A 133 -19.97 -4.25 -2.16
N ASN A 134 -20.99 -3.45 -2.45
CA ASN A 134 -20.86 -2.26 -3.26
C ASN A 134 -19.68 -1.50 -2.65
N VAL A 135 -18.60 -1.47 -3.41
CA VAL A 135 -17.36 -0.85 -3.02
C VAL A 135 -17.67 0.64 -3.00
N LYS A 136 -18.18 1.14 -1.87
CA LYS A 136 -18.63 2.54 -1.80
C LYS A 136 -17.42 3.45 -1.77
N PRO A 137 -17.42 4.56 -2.52
CA PRO A 137 -16.37 5.58 -2.45
C PRO A 137 -16.10 6.06 -1.02
N GLU A 138 -17.12 6.14 -0.15
CA GLU A 138 -16.95 6.56 1.26
C GLU A 138 -16.03 5.63 2.08
N ASN A 139 -15.84 4.37 1.66
CA ASN A 139 -14.99 3.42 2.36
C ASN A 139 -13.52 3.51 1.93
N MET A 140 -13.20 4.32 0.93
CA MET A 140 -11.85 4.45 0.37
C MET A 140 -10.89 5.11 1.34
N ILE A 141 -9.60 5.00 1.03
CA ILE A 141 -8.53 5.65 1.80
C ILE A 141 -8.33 7.05 1.27
N THR A 142 -8.45 8.06 2.14
CA THR A 142 -8.17 9.44 1.75
C THR A 142 -6.66 9.65 1.69
N GLU A 143 -6.21 10.63 0.91
CA GLU A 143 -4.79 10.96 0.82
C GLU A 143 -4.23 11.39 2.17
N GLU A 144 -5.01 12.12 2.99
CA GLU A 144 -4.62 12.54 4.33
C GLU A 144 -4.41 11.36 5.28
N GLU A 145 -5.25 10.32 5.19
CA GLU A 145 -5.08 9.11 5.99
C GLU A 145 -3.80 8.36 5.61
N VAL A 146 -3.50 8.25 4.31
CA VAL A 146 -2.24 7.65 3.84
C VAL A 146 -1.05 8.46 4.35
N HIS A 147 -1.11 9.77 4.23
CA HIS A 147 -0.03 10.65 4.67
C HIS A 147 0.19 10.57 6.19
N LYS A 148 -0.88 10.59 7.00
CA LYS A 148 -0.79 10.37 8.46
C LYS A 148 -0.20 9.02 8.81
N LEU A 149 -0.67 7.95 8.14
CA LEU A 149 -0.15 6.60 8.34
C LEU A 149 1.34 6.51 8.01
N VAL A 150 1.77 7.08 6.88
CA VAL A 150 3.18 7.07 6.46
C VAL A 150 4.05 7.91 7.41
N GLY A 151 3.55 9.06 7.86
CA GLY A 151 4.22 9.89 8.86
C GLY A 151 4.43 9.18 10.21
N ALA A 152 3.56 8.23 10.56
CA ALA A 152 3.67 7.42 11.79
C ALA A 152 4.59 6.19 11.66
N LEU A 153 5.09 5.86 10.47
CA LEU A 153 6.03 4.76 10.26
C LEU A 153 7.48 5.22 10.46
N ASN A 154 8.31 4.34 11.01
CA ASN A 154 9.65 4.74 11.46
C ASN A 154 10.76 4.57 10.41
N ASN A 155 10.60 3.69 9.42
CA ASN A 155 11.66 3.34 8.47
C ASN A 155 11.22 3.58 7.02
N ALA A 156 12.20 3.91 6.15
CA ALA A 156 11.98 4.23 4.75
C ALA A 156 11.28 3.10 3.98
N ARG A 157 11.62 1.83 4.27
CA ARG A 157 10.99 0.66 3.64
C ARG A 157 9.49 0.62 3.85
N ASP A 158 9.03 0.73 5.10
CA ASP A 158 7.61 0.60 5.44
C ASP A 158 6.80 1.78 4.86
N LYS A 159 7.38 2.99 4.90
CA LYS A 159 6.81 4.19 4.27
C LYS A 159 6.63 3.98 2.76
N ALA A 160 7.69 3.53 2.08
CA ALA A 160 7.68 3.23 0.66
C ALA A 160 6.68 2.12 0.32
N PHE A 161 6.55 1.09 1.15
CA PHE A 161 5.60 0.00 0.93
C PHE A 161 4.14 0.46 0.97
N VAL A 162 3.77 1.28 1.95
CA VAL A 162 2.40 1.79 2.09
C VAL A 162 2.04 2.72 0.93
N TYR A 163 2.92 3.66 0.58
CA TYR A 163 2.68 4.53 -0.57
C TYR A 163 2.67 3.75 -1.89
N ALA A 164 3.53 2.75 -2.06
CA ALA A 164 3.49 1.87 -3.24
C ALA A 164 2.16 1.11 -3.34
N LEU A 165 1.60 0.59 -2.24
CA LEU A 165 0.26 0.00 -2.24
C LEU A 165 -0.80 1.00 -2.71
N TYR A 166 -0.74 2.23 -2.19
CA TYR A 166 -1.70 3.28 -2.52
C TYR A 166 -1.62 3.70 -4.00
N ASP A 167 -0.43 3.94 -4.54
CA ASP A 167 -0.26 4.45 -5.90
C ASP A 167 -0.39 3.38 -6.99
N SER A 168 0.09 2.17 -6.71
CA SER A 168 0.10 1.08 -7.70
C SER A 168 -1.22 0.34 -7.79
N GLY A 169 -1.94 0.19 -6.67
CA GLY A 169 -3.05 -0.74 -6.56
C GLY A 169 -2.65 -2.22 -6.69
N CYS A 170 -1.35 -2.53 -6.64
CA CYS A 170 -0.85 -3.92 -6.67
C CYS A 170 -1.38 -4.73 -5.48
N ARG A 171 -1.48 -6.05 -5.69
CA ARG A 171 -1.73 -6.97 -4.58
C ARG A 171 -0.49 -6.99 -3.69
N ILE A 172 -0.68 -7.13 -2.38
CA ILE A 172 0.43 -7.28 -1.42
C ILE A 172 1.45 -8.33 -1.86
N GLY A 173 0.99 -9.49 -2.35
CA GLY A 173 1.88 -10.55 -2.82
C GLY A 173 2.73 -10.15 -4.04
N GLU A 174 2.23 -9.28 -4.91
CA GLU A 174 2.96 -8.78 -6.08
C GLU A 174 4.08 -7.84 -5.65
N LEU A 175 3.81 -6.92 -4.70
CA LEU A 175 4.84 -6.03 -4.15
C LEU A 175 5.91 -6.80 -3.37
N LEU A 176 5.51 -7.78 -2.55
CA LEU A 176 6.46 -8.60 -1.79
C LEU A 176 7.39 -9.45 -2.67
N THR A 177 7.04 -9.66 -3.95
CA THR A 177 7.88 -10.40 -4.91
C THR A 177 8.73 -9.52 -5.82
N LEU A 178 8.62 -8.19 -5.71
CA LEU A 178 9.47 -7.28 -6.48
C LEU A 178 10.94 -7.48 -6.11
N ARG A 179 11.80 -7.44 -7.12
CA ARG A 179 13.24 -7.35 -7.00
C ARG A 179 13.72 -5.95 -7.40
N ASN A 180 14.96 -5.62 -7.07
CA ASN A 180 15.55 -4.33 -7.43
C ASN A 180 15.47 -4.04 -8.95
N LYS A 181 15.69 -5.05 -9.79
CA LYS A 181 15.56 -4.93 -11.25
C LYS A 181 14.15 -4.71 -11.77
N ASP A 182 13.13 -4.98 -10.95
CA ASP A 182 11.73 -4.88 -11.35
C ASP A 182 11.19 -3.45 -11.21
N ILE A 183 12.03 -2.49 -10.79
CA ILE A 183 11.66 -1.08 -10.58
C ILE A 183 12.55 -0.19 -11.44
N GLU A 184 11.91 0.46 -12.40
CA GLU A 184 12.53 1.41 -13.31
C GLU A 184 12.03 2.81 -12.98
N PHE A 185 12.93 3.78 -12.82
CA PHE A 185 12.57 5.19 -12.63
C PHE A 185 12.79 5.97 -13.93
N ASP A 186 11.88 6.87 -14.26
CA ASP A 186 11.99 7.80 -15.39
C ASP A 186 11.63 9.23 -14.94
N GLU A 187 11.51 10.14 -15.91
CA GLU A 187 11.16 11.56 -15.64
C GLU A 187 9.73 11.75 -15.11
N TYR A 188 8.84 10.79 -15.32
CA TYR A 188 7.43 10.86 -14.92
C TYR A 188 7.15 10.14 -13.60
N GLY A 189 8.03 9.23 -13.18
CA GLY A 189 7.90 8.50 -11.92
C GLY A 189 8.61 7.15 -11.96
N ALA A 190 7.84 6.07 -11.79
CA ALA A 190 8.36 4.71 -11.77
C ALA A 190 7.44 3.73 -12.50
N ILE A 191 8.04 2.62 -12.97
CA ILE A 191 7.35 1.49 -13.56
C ILE A 191 7.72 0.24 -12.76
N LEU A 192 6.71 -0.46 -12.25
CA LEU A 192 6.88 -1.74 -11.57
C LEU A 192 6.56 -2.89 -12.51
N SER A 193 7.51 -3.80 -12.67
CA SER A 193 7.35 -5.07 -13.38
C SER A 193 6.83 -6.15 -12.43
N VAL A 194 5.53 -6.45 -12.48
CA VAL A 194 4.89 -7.39 -11.53
C VAL A 194 4.30 -8.61 -12.23
N THR A 195 4.39 -9.76 -11.57
CA THR A 195 3.76 -11.01 -12.04
C THR A 195 2.67 -11.43 -11.06
N GLY A 196 1.43 -11.48 -11.56
CA GLY A 196 0.25 -11.89 -10.80
C GLY A 196 -0.42 -13.12 -11.39
N LYS A 197 -1.65 -13.41 -10.93
CA LYS A 197 -2.47 -14.51 -11.47
C LYS A 197 -2.79 -14.37 -12.95
N THR A 198 -2.87 -13.15 -13.45
CA THR A 198 -3.15 -12.83 -14.86
C THR A 198 -1.88 -12.70 -15.70
N GLY A 199 -0.72 -13.10 -15.16
CA GLY A 199 0.57 -12.99 -15.82
C GLY A 199 1.35 -11.72 -15.47
N TYR A 200 2.37 -11.46 -16.29
CA TYR A 200 3.25 -10.31 -16.18
C TYR A 200 2.55 -9.02 -16.64
N ARG A 201 2.80 -7.91 -15.97
CA ARG A 201 2.36 -6.57 -16.38
C ARG A 201 3.28 -5.48 -15.84
N ARG A 202 3.27 -4.33 -16.52
CA ARG A 202 3.92 -3.10 -16.06
C ARG A 202 2.89 -2.20 -15.39
N VAL A 203 3.23 -1.68 -14.21
CA VAL A 203 2.36 -0.83 -13.39
C VAL A 203 3.02 0.54 -13.26
N ARG A 204 2.36 1.58 -13.79
CA ARG A 204 2.87 2.95 -13.77
C ARG A 204 2.52 3.62 -12.45
N ILE A 205 3.50 4.32 -11.89
CA ILE A 205 3.38 5.12 -10.67
C ILE A 205 3.92 6.51 -10.94
N VAL A 206 3.17 7.53 -10.54
CA VAL A 206 3.52 8.96 -10.73
C VAL A 206 3.31 9.81 -9.47
N GLY A 207 2.79 9.21 -8.39
CA GLY A 207 2.38 9.92 -7.18
C GLY A 207 3.45 10.05 -6.10
N ASN A 208 3.00 10.31 -4.87
CA ASN A 208 3.84 10.53 -3.69
C ASN A 208 4.84 9.40 -3.42
N SER A 209 4.52 8.17 -3.82
CA SER A 209 5.40 7.02 -3.60
C SER A 209 6.79 7.14 -4.23
N ILE A 210 6.97 7.96 -5.28
CA ILE A 210 8.26 8.06 -5.97
C ILE A 210 9.40 8.50 -5.05
N ALA A 211 9.17 9.54 -4.24
CA ALA A 211 10.18 10.03 -3.29
C ALA A 211 10.58 8.94 -2.30
N TYR A 212 9.58 8.25 -1.72
CA TYR A 212 9.80 7.18 -0.74
C TYR A 212 10.44 5.93 -1.35
N LEU A 213 10.07 5.56 -2.57
CA LEU A 213 10.67 4.44 -3.29
C LEU A 213 12.15 4.70 -3.57
N ARG A 214 12.52 5.93 -3.96
CA ARG A 214 13.92 6.32 -4.16
C ARG A 214 14.71 6.41 -2.86
N GLU A 215 14.11 6.99 -1.82
CA GLU A 215 14.70 7.02 -0.47
C GLU A 215 15.02 5.60 0.00
N TRP A 216 14.07 4.69 -0.14
CA TRP A 216 14.26 3.29 0.21
C TRP A 216 15.29 2.60 -0.69
N GLN A 217 15.26 2.78 -2.01
CA GLN A 217 16.24 2.20 -2.92
C GLN A 217 17.68 2.61 -2.53
N ASN A 218 17.89 3.87 -2.15
CA ASN A 218 19.18 4.36 -1.72
C ASN A 218 19.62 3.79 -0.35
N ALA A 219 18.66 3.56 0.56
CA ALA A 219 18.90 2.95 1.87
C ALA A 219 18.89 1.40 1.85
N HIS A 220 18.61 0.79 0.69
CA HIS A 220 18.41 -0.64 0.58
C HIS A 220 19.71 -1.41 0.90
N PRO A 221 19.67 -2.43 1.77
CA PRO A 221 20.89 -3.08 2.26
C PRO A 221 21.67 -3.85 1.19
N LEU A 222 21.00 -4.25 0.10
CA LEU A 222 21.56 -4.98 -1.04
C LEU A 222 21.22 -4.25 -2.36
N ARG A 223 21.33 -2.91 -2.39
CA ARG A 223 20.84 -2.07 -3.50
C ARG A 223 21.46 -2.41 -4.86
N ASP A 224 22.72 -2.85 -4.86
CA ASP A 224 23.49 -3.13 -6.07
C ASP A 224 23.24 -4.55 -6.62
N ASP A 225 22.52 -5.40 -5.88
CA ASP A 225 22.08 -6.72 -6.37
C ASP A 225 20.73 -6.58 -7.09
N PRO A 226 20.67 -6.74 -8.44
CA PRO A 226 19.43 -6.63 -9.19
C PRO A 226 18.39 -7.71 -8.82
N ASN A 227 18.83 -8.83 -8.25
CA ASN A 227 17.98 -9.96 -7.91
C ASN A 227 17.52 -9.96 -6.45
N ALA A 228 18.04 -9.06 -5.60
CA ALA A 228 17.59 -8.91 -4.23
C ALA A 228 16.12 -8.47 -4.16
N TRP A 229 15.40 -8.94 -3.15
CA TRP A 229 14.02 -8.53 -2.90
C TRP A 229 13.97 -7.04 -2.60
N PHE A 230 13.23 -6.26 -3.38
CA PHE A 230 13.17 -4.81 -3.19
C PHE A 230 12.58 -4.46 -1.82
N PHE A 231 11.53 -5.15 -1.39
CA PHE A 231 11.02 -5.05 -0.02
C PHE A 231 11.54 -6.24 0.81
N CYS A 232 12.61 -5.99 1.56
CA CYS A 232 13.30 -7.01 2.35
C CYS A 232 13.24 -6.76 3.86
N GLY A 233 13.64 -7.76 4.65
CA GLY A 233 13.96 -7.58 6.07
C GLY A 233 15.12 -6.60 6.26
N ILE A 234 15.02 -5.78 7.31
CA ILE A 234 16.01 -4.75 7.66
C ILE A 234 16.69 -5.02 9.00
N GLU A 235 16.19 -6.00 9.76
CA GLU A 235 16.77 -6.38 11.05
C GLU A 235 17.91 -7.37 10.82
N THR A 236 18.85 -7.44 11.76
CA THR A 236 20.08 -8.25 11.63
C THR A 236 19.81 -9.71 11.23
N GLU A 237 18.79 -10.34 11.83
CA GLU A 237 18.47 -11.76 11.64
C GLU A 237 17.76 -12.07 10.30
N ASN A 238 17.13 -11.07 9.70
CA ASN A 238 16.35 -11.21 8.47
C ASN A 238 16.79 -10.27 7.34
N ARG A 239 17.96 -9.66 7.47
CA ARG A 239 18.48 -8.67 6.52
C ARG A 239 18.53 -9.23 5.10
N GLY A 240 17.89 -8.54 4.16
CA GLY A 240 17.85 -8.96 2.75
C GLY A 240 16.90 -10.12 2.45
N LYS A 241 16.34 -10.80 3.47
CA LYS A 241 15.31 -11.84 3.25
C LYS A 241 14.01 -11.20 2.78
N LYS A 242 13.21 -11.97 2.03
CA LYS A 242 11.90 -11.52 1.57
C LYS A 242 11.03 -11.09 2.75
N LEU A 243 10.40 -9.91 2.64
CA LEU A 243 9.45 -9.45 3.64
C LEU A 243 8.20 -10.36 3.64
N GLU A 244 7.75 -10.79 4.82
CA GLU A 244 6.57 -11.63 4.93
C GLU A 244 5.28 -10.84 5.06
N HIS A 245 4.15 -11.45 4.66
CA HIS A 245 2.83 -10.85 4.84
C HIS A 245 2.57 -10.46 6.31
N ALA A 246 2.98 -11.30 7.26
CA ALA A 246 2.77 -11.05 8.68
C ALA A 246 3.45 -9.75 9.15
N ASN A 247 4.67 -9.48 8.66
CA ASN A 247 5.38 -8.23 8.95
C ASN A 247 4.62 -7.01 8.41
N VAL A 248 4.07 -7.10 7.19
CA VAL A 248 3.26 -6.03 6.61
C VAL A 248 2.05 -5.71 7.47
N TYR A 249 1.29 -6.73 7.88
CA TYR A 249 0.15 -6.51 8.78
C TYR A 249 0.57 -5.96 10.14
N LYS A 250 1.74 -6.37 10.65
CA LYS A 250 2.29 -5.90 11.93
C LYS A 250 2.62 -4.40 11.89
N PHE A 251 3.41 -3.94 10.91
CA PHE A 251 3.75 -2.52 10.83
C PHE A 251 2.54 -1.68 10.43
N LEU A 252 1.64 -2.19 9.57
CA LEU A 252 0.43 -1.46 9.19
C LEU A 252 -0.47 -1.23 10.41
N ARG A 253 -0.68 -2.25 11.24
CA ARG A 253 -1.47 -2.13 12.47
C ARG A 253 -0.82 -1.17 13.47
N LYS A 254 0.50 -1.22 13.62
CA LYS A 254 1.25 -0.28 14.47
C LYS A 254 1.10 1.15 13.95
N GLY A 255 1.36 1.38 12.67
CA GLY A 255 1.24 2.70 12.05
C GLY A 255 -0.16 3.28 12.16
N LEU A 256 -1.22 2.48 11.98
CA LEU A 256 -2.61 2.94 12.17
C LEU A 256 -2.89 3.38 13.60
N LYS A 257 -2.41 2.62 14.59
CA LYS A 257 -2.52 2.99 16.01
C LYS A 257 -1.79 4.31 16.29
N ASP A 258 -0.56 4.42 15.82
CA ASP A 258 0.31 5.58 16.07
C ASP A 258 -0.22 6.84 15.34
N ALA A 259 -0.83 6.67 14.16
CA ALA A 259 -1.53 7.71 13.40
C ALA A 259 -2.94 8.05 13.93
N LYS A 260 -3.42 7.36 14.97
CA LYS A 260 -4.77 7.50 15.54
C LYS A 260 -5.89 7.29 14.51
N ILE A 261 -5.71 6.34 13.59
CA ILE A 261 -6.72 5.95 12.60
C ILE A 261 -7.46 4.72 13.16
N GLU A 262 -8.69 4.94 13.63
CA GLU A 262 -9.48 3.89 14.29
C GLU A 262 -10.05 2.85 13.31
N ARG A 263 -10.32 3.27 12.07
CA ARG A 263 -10.92 2.39 11.06
C ARG A 263 -9.90 1.37 10.54
N ARG A 264 -10.41 0.20 10.15
CA ARG A 264 -9.57 -0.88 9.65
C ARG A 264 -9.08 -0.62 8.23
N ILE A 265 -7.79 -0.37 8.09
CA ILE A 265 -7.10 -0.33 6.79
C ILE A 265 -6.28 -1.61 6.62
N TYR A 266 -6.37 -2.22 5.44
CA TYR A 266 -5.67 -3.46 5.09
C TYR A 266 -5.24 -3.42 3.61
N PRO A 267 -4.25 -4.23 3.17
CA PRO A 267 -3.64 -4.08 1.84
C PRO A 267 -4.63 -4.09 0.66
N HIS A 268 -5.67 -4.92 0.73
CA HIS A 268 -6.69 -4.94 -0.32
C HIS A 268 -7.51 -3.64 -0.40
N LEU A 269 -7.67 -2.90 0.70
CA LEU A 269 -8.38 -1.62 0.68
C LEU A 269 -7.64 -0.56 -0.14
N PHE A 270 -6.31 -0.50 -0.07
CA PHE A 270 -5.51 0.36 -0.95
C PHE A 270 -5.76 0.07 -2.43
N ARG A 271 -5.86 -1.21 -2.77
CA ARG A 271 -6.21 -1.64 -4.13
C ARG A 271 -7.62 -1.22 -4.54
N HIS A 272 -8.60 -1.33 -3.66
CA HIS A 272 -9.97 -0.83 -3.92
C HIS A 272 -9.95 0.69 -4.15
N THR A 273 -9.20 1.43 -3.34
CA THR A 273 -9.02 2.87 -3.48
C THR A 273 -8.44 3.24 -4.83
N ARG A 274 -7.28 2.67 -5.20
CA ARG A 274 -6.64 2.96 -6.48
C ARG A 274 -7.51 2.59 -7.68
N ALA A 275 -8.19 1.45 -7.63
CA ALA A 275 -9.12 1.04 -8.68
C ALA A 275 -10.28 2.05 -8.84
N THR A 276 -10.81 2.57 -7.74
CA THR A 276 -11.92 3.54 -7.76
C THR A 276 -11.47 4.88 -8.32
N ILE A 277 -10.28 5.36 -7.91
CA ILE A 277 -9.67 6.59 -8.44
C ILE A 277 -9.41 6.46 -9.94
N LEU A 278 -8.85 5.33 -10.39
CA LEU A 278 -8.56 5.14 -11.81
C LEU A 278 -9.84 4.94 -12.64
N ALA A 279 -10.84 4.22 -12.12
CA ALA A 279 -12.08 3.99 -12.87
C ALA A 279 -12.81 5.29 -13.25
N SER A 280 -12.69 6.33 -12.43
CA SER A 280 -13.24 7.67 -12.74
C SER A 280 -12.37 8.51 -13.68
N LYS A 281 -11.16 8.06 -14.01
CA LYS A 281 -10.16 8.89 -14.73
C LYS A 281 -9.60 8.26 -15.98
N VAL A 282 -9.71 6.95 -16.14
CA VAL A 282 -9.24 6.21 -17.32
C VAL A 282 -10.30 5.26 -17.85
N THR A 283 -10.15 4.87 -19.12
CA THR A 283 -11.00 3.85 -19.76
C THR A 283 -10.72 2.45 -19.18
N GLU A 284 -11.55 1.47 -19.54
CA GLU A 284 -11.50 0.09 -19.03
C GLU A 284 -10.14 -0.56 -19.30
N ALA A 285 -9.63 -0.49 -20.53
CA ALA A 285 -8.42 -1.20 -20.91
C ALA A 285 -7.17 -0.74 -20.10
N PRO A 286 -6.87 0.57 -19.95
CA PRO A 286 -5.80 1.02 -19.06
C PRO A 286 -6.02 0.65 -17.58
N LEU A 287 -7.26 0.74 -17.09
CA LEU A 287 -7.59 0.32 -15.72
C LEU A 287 -7.30 -1.18 -15.53
N GLU A 288 -7.77 -2.02 -16.43
CA GLU A 288 -7.59 -3.47 -16.38
C GLU A 288 -6.11 -3.86 -16.49
N ALA A 289 -5.35 -3.19 -17.36
CA ALA A 289 -3.91 -3.37 -17.49
C ALA A 289 -3.17 -2.98 -16.19
N GLN A 290 -3.47 -1.83 -15.60
CA GLN A 290 -2.87 -1.40 -14.33
C GLN A 290 -3.21 -2.38 -13.19
N MET A 291 -4.49 -2.73 -13.06
CA MET A 291 -4.96 -3.59 -11.97
C MET A 291 -4.60 -5.06 -12.19
N GLY A 292 -4.33 -5.51 -13.42
CA GLY A 292 -4.18 -6.93 -13.74
C GLY A 292 -5.52 -7.66 -13.62
N TRP A 293 -6.51 -7.16 -14.38
CA TRP A 293 -7.82 -7.76 -14.56
C TRP A 293 -7.97 -8.28 -15.99
N VAL A 294 -8.82 -9.28 -16.15
CA VAL A 294 -9.23 -9.78 -17.47
C VAL A 294 -10.29 -8.83 -18.01
N HIS A 295 -10.20 -8.55 -19.32
CA HIS A 295 -11.15 -7.67 -19.98
C HIS A 295 -12.59 -8.10 -19.75
N GLY A 296 -13.46 -7.17 -19.36
CA GLY A 296 -14.88 -7.42 -19.11
C GLY A 296 -15.16 -8.28 -17.87
N SER A 297 -14.15 -8.52 -17.02
CA SER A 297 -14.37 -9.28 -15.78
C SER A 297 -15.36 -8.58 -14.85
N ARG A 298 -16.01 -9.36 -13.98
CA ARG A 298 -16.87 -8.81 -12.92
C ARG A 298 -16.15 -7.77 -12.05
N MET A 299 -14.83 -7.91 -11.88
CA MET A 299 -14.04 -6.91 -11.17
C MET A 299 -14.07 -5.57 -11.88
N THR A 300 -13.83 -5.53 -13.20
CA THR A 300 -13.91 -4.31 -14.00
C THR A 300 -15.30 -3.68 -13.87
N GLN A 301 -16.36 -4.46 -14.10
CA GLN A 301 -17.75 -3.99 -14.07
C GLN A 301 -18.11 -3.31 -12.73
N THR A 302 -17.65 -3.87 -11.60
CA THR A 302 -17.89 -3.30 -10.28
C THR A 302 -17.38 -1.84 -10.16
N TYR A 303 -16.24 -1.49 -10.74
CA TYR A 303 -15.69 -0.12 -10.61
C TYR A 303 -16.10 0.81 -11.74
N VAL A 304 -16.29 0.30 -12.95
CA VAL A 304 -16.78 1.10 -14.08
C VAL A 304 -18.19 1.63 -13.77
N HIS A 305 -19.07 0.80 -13.21
CA HIS A 305 -20.40 1.25 -12.80
C HIS A 305 -20.33 2.35 -11.72
N LEU A 306 -19.34 2.31 -10.83
CA LEU A 306 -19.15 3.34 -9.79
C LEU A 306 -18.61 4.65 -10.35
N SER A 307 -17.86 4.59 -11.45
CA SER A 307 -17.28 5.77 -12.08
C SER A 307 -18.31 6.69 -12.71
N GLY A 308 -19.56 6.24 -12.88
CA GLY A 308 -20.63 7.03 -13.48
C GLY A 308 -20.21 7.62 -14.82
N ARG A 309 -19.33 6.92 -15.57
CA ARG A 309 -18.81 7.40 -16.85
C ARG A 309 -20.01 7.64 -17.75
N ASP A 310 -20.30 8.91 -17.90
CA ASP A 310 -21.42 9.39 -18.67
C ASP A 310 -21.18 8.94 -20.11
N GLN A 311 -21.95 7.94 -20.57
CA GLN A 311 -21.86 7.50 -21.97
C GLN A 311 -22.01 8.72 -22.89
N ASP A 312 -22.82 9.68 -22.47
CA ASP A 312 -23.02 10.96 -23.14
C ASP A 312 -21.71 11.72 -23.29
N ARG A 313 -20.86 11.83 -22.26
CA ARG A 313 -19.55 12.52 -22.38
C ARG A 313 -18.63 11.84 -23.39
N ALA A 314 -18.59 10.50 -23.42
CA ALA A 314 -17.77 9.77 -24.38
C ALA A 314 -18.29 9.97 -25.82
N ILE A 315 -19.62 9.96 -26.00
CA ILE A 315 -20.28 10.20 -27.29
C ILE A 315 -20.05 11.65 -27.73
N LEU A 316 -20.28 12.64 -26.86
CA LEU A 316 -20.06 14.06 -27.12
C LEU A 316 -18.61 14.32 -27.55
N LYS A 317 -17.63 13.72 -26.88
CA LYS A 317 -16.21 13.82 -27.28
C LYS A 317 -15.94 13.21 -28.66
N ALA A 318 -16.58 12.08 -29.00
CA ALA A 318 -16.46 11.45 -30.32
C ALA A 318 -17.03 12.33 -31.45
N TYR A 319 -18.01 13.17 -31.15
CA TYR A 319 -18.55 14.20 -32.06
C TYR A 319 -17.77 15.53 -32.01
N GLY A 320 -16.62 15.58 -31.33
CA GLY A 320 -15.78 16.78 -31.26
C GLY A 320 -16.29 17.86 -30.30
N ILE A 321 -17.24 17.54 -29.42
CA ILE A 321 -17.75 18.47 -28.42
C ILE A 321 -16.81 18.47 -27.22
N GLU A 322 -16.12 19.59 -27.02
CA GLU A 322 -15.25 19.78 -25.86
C GLU A 322 -16.07 20.00 -24.60
N LEU A 323 -16.05 19.02 -23.71
CA LEU A 323 -16.56 19.16 -22.35
C LEU A 323 -15.43 19.68 -21.47
N LYS A 324 -15.72 20.60 -20.55
CA LYS A 324 -14.76 21.01 -19.52
C LYS A 324 -14.21 19.76 -18.86
N ASP A 325 -12.90 19.56 -18.93
CA ASP A 325 -12.26 18.37 -18.38
C ASP A 325 -12.65 18.23 -16.90
N GLU A 326 -12.93 17.00 -16.51
CA GLU A 326 -12.93 16.68 -15.10
C GLU A 326 -11.57 17.04 -14.52
N LYS A 327 -11.57 17.58 -13.29
CA LYS A 327 -10.31 17.87 -12.61
C LYS A 327 -9.40 16.64 -12.67
N PRO A 328 -8.11 16.82 -13.00
CA PRO A 328 -7.15 15.72 -12.98
C PRO A 328 -7.14 15.08 -11.59
N ILE A 329 -6.57 13.88 -11.48
CA ILE A 329 -6.30 13.29 -10.16
C ILE A 329 -5.48 14.33 -9.38
N GLU A 330 -6.09 14.92 -8.34
CA GLU A 330 -5.42 15.84 -7.42
C GLU A 330 -4.56 14.99 -6.48
N GLU A 331 -3.44 14.50 -7.00
CA GLU A 331 -2.36 13.93 -6.20
C GLU A 331 -1.24 14.94 -6.13
N GLN A 332 -0.69 15.11 -4.92
CA GLN A 332 0.49 15.94 -4.75
C GLN A 332 1.66 15.30 -5.51
N LYS A 333 2.34 16.10 -6.34
CA LYS A 333 3.52 15.65 -7.07
C LYS A 333 4.77 15.81 -6.20
N PRO A 334 5.75 14.88 -6.30
CA PRO A 334 7.02 15.04 -5.61
C PRO A 334 7.71 16.37 -5.95
N VAL A 335 8.26 17.03 -4.94
CA VAL A 335 9.06 18.26 -5.14
C VAL A 335 10.50 17.86 -5.47
N VAL A 336 10.99 18.28 -6.63
CA VAL A 336 12.36 18.00 -7.07
C VAL A 336 13.33 18.95 -6.38
N CYS A 337 14.33 18.40 -5.69
CA CYS A 337 15.35 19.21 -5.03
C CYS A 337 16.16 20.00 -6.08
N PRO A 338 16.27 21.34 -5.99
CA PRO A 338 17.00 22.12 -7.00
C PRO A 338 18.51 21.84 -6.99
N ARG A 339 19.07 21.44 -5.84
CA ARG A 339 20.50 21.11 -5.67
C ARG A 339 20.86 19.71 -6.17
N CYS A 340 20.22 18.66 -5.65
CA CYS A 340 20.61 17.28 -5.93
C CYS A 340 19.68 16.54 -6.92
N LYS A 341 18.63 17.21 -7.41
CA LYS A 341 17.62 16.69 -8.35
C LYS A 341 16.82 15.48 -7.87
N GLU A 342 16.95 15.12 -6.61
CA GLU A 342 16.20 14.02 -6.02
C GLU A 342 14.74 14.44 -5.73
N PRO A 343 13.73 13.60 -6.02
CA PRO A 343 12.34 13.86 -5.65
C PRO A 343 12.15 13.71 -4.14
N ASN A 344 11.32 14.58 -3.56
CA ASN A 344 11.01 14.60 -2.14
C ASN A 344 9.50 14.59 -1.94
N ASP A 345 9.06 14.25 -0.72
CA ASP A 345 7.66 14.39 -0.34
C ASP A 345 7.19 15.83 -0.64
N PRO A 346 5.96 16.02 -1.16
CA PRO A 346 5.47 17.35 -1.53
C PRO A 346 5.41 18.34 -0.36
N LYS A 347 5.31 17.84 0.88
CA LYS A 347 5.33 18.62 2.11
C LYS A 347 6.68 18.56 2.82
N ALA A 348 7.73 18.04 2.16
CA ALA A 348 9.06 17.95 2.73
C ALA A 348 9.62 19.35 3.02
N ARG A 349 10.05 19.56 4.28
CA ARG A 349 10.74 20.80 4.67
C ARG A 349 12.21 20.80 4.27
N PHE A 350 12.81 19.61 4.24
CA PHE A 350 14.21 19.38 3.87
C PHE A 350 14.32 18.25 2.86
N CYS A 351 15.33 18.34 2.00
CA CYS A 351 15.67 17.27 1.09
C CYS A 351 16.25 16.09 1.86
N TRP A 352 15.66 14.90 1.69
CA TRP A 352 16.10 13.70 2.40
C TRP A 352 17.53 13.28 2.04
N LYS A 353 18.01 13.63 0.83
CA LYS A 353 19.34 13.26 0.33
C LYS A 353 20.44 14.22 0.73
N CYS A 354 20.21 15.53 0.56
CA CYS A 354 21.27 16.54 0.71
C CYS A 354 21.01 17.58 1.82
N GLY A 355 19.89 17.47 2.54
CA GLY A 355 19.51 18.37 3.64
C GLY A 355 19.09 19.79 3.21
N MET A 356 19.05 20.09 1.91
CA MET A 356 18.61 21.41 1.41
C MET A 356 17.19 21.72 1.84
N ILE A 357 16.93 22.95 2.26
CA ILE A 357 15.59 23.42 2.62
C ILE A 357 14.73 23.50 1.36
N LEU A 358 13.55 22.89 1.39
CA LEU A 358 12.60 22.85 0.28
C LEU A 358 11.33 23.66 0.56
N ASP A 359 10.98 23.82 1.84
CA ASP A 359 9.83 24.61 2.28
C ASP A 359 10.13 26.09 2.12
N LYS A 360 9.43 26.74 1.18
CA LYS A 360 9.60 28.18 0.86
C LYS A 360 9.43 29.07 2.09
N THR A 361 8.47 28.76 2.97
CA THR A 361 8.24 29.56 4.18
C THR A 361 9.38 29.40 5.17
N LEU A 362 9.92 28.19 5.30
CA LEU A 362 11.09 27.93 6.14
C LEU A 362 12.37 28.55 5.53
N THR A 363 12.50 28.55 4.20
CA THR A 363 13.57 29.25 3.49
C THR A 363 13.50 30.75 3.75
N GLU A 364 12.32 31.38 3.62
CA GLU A 364 12.12 32.80 3.93
C GLU A 364 12.43 33.12 5.40
N GLN A 365 12.02 32.26 6.34
CA GLN A 365 12.34 32.42 7.76
C GLN A 365 13.85 32.34 8.03
N LYS A 366 14.54 31.34 7.46
CA LYS A 366 15.99 31.21 7.61
C LYS A 366 16.75 32.35 6.95
N LEU A 367 16.34 32.78 5.76
CA LEU A 367 16.94 33.93 5.09
C LEU A 367 16.77 35.20 5.92
N LYS A 368 15.59 35.41 6.54
CA LYS A 368 15.37 36.52 7.48
C LYS A 368 16.24 36.40 8.73
N GLU A 369 16.41 35.19 9.29
CA GLU A 369 17.30 34.96 10.43
C GLU A 369 18.77 35.23 10.08
N GLU A 370 19.25 34.75 8.93
CA GLU A 370 20.61 34.99 8.43
C GLU A 370 20.83 36.47 8.10
N ALA A 371 19.89 37.13 7.42
CA ALA A 371 19.94 38.56 7.14
C ALA A 371 20.01 39.39 8.43
N LYS A 372 19.22 39.01 9.45
CA LYS A 372 19.28 39.65 10.78
C LYS A 372 20.62 39.40 11.48
N GLN A 373 21.19 38.20 11.36
CA GLN A 373 22.52 37.92 11.91
C GLN A 373 23.62 38.73 11.21
N ILE A 374 23.52 38.91 9.90
CA ILE A 374 24.41 39.77 9.10
C ILE A 374 24.26 41.23 9.53
N GLU A 375 23.04 41.73 9.65
CA GLU A 375 22.74 43.09 10.12
C GLU A 375 23.34 43.32 11.52
N ASP A 376 23.07 42.43 12.47
CA ASP A 376 23.63 42.48 13.83
C ASP A 376 25.16 42.50 13.84
N THR A 377 25.79 41.77 12.91
CA THR A 377 27.24 41.65 12.79
C THR A 377 27.84 42.94 12.22
N ILE A 378 27.23 43.50 11.18
CA ILE A 378 27.59 44.80 10.59
C ILE A 378 27.43 45.92 11.61
N MET A 379 26.33 45.94 12.36
CA MET A 379 26.06 46.96 13.37
C MET A 379 27.06 46.94 14.53
N LYS A 380 27.55 45.74 14.89
CA LYS A 380 28.57 45.53 15.94
C LYS A 380 30.01 45.67 15.45
N SER A 381 30.24 45.71 14.13
CA SER A 381 31.60 45.83 13.57
C SER A 381 32.13 47.25 13.71
N LYS A 382 33.42 47.40 14.01
CA LYS A 382 34.09 48.71 14.01
C LYS A 382 34.52 49.18 12.62
N VAL A 383 34.43 48.31 11.62
CA VAL A 383 34.85 48.58 10.23
C VAL A 383 33.82 49.44 9.50
N VAL A 384 32.53 49.30 9.83
CA VAL A 384 31.45 50.09 9.23
C VAL A 384 31.24 51.37 10.03
N ASP A 385 31.23 52.51 9.35
CA ASP A 385 31.12 53.85 9.94
C ASP A 385 29.70 54.15 10.47
N THR A 386 29.62 55.09 11.41
CA THR A 386 28.38 55.45 12.11
C THR A 386 27.28 55.98 11.16
N PRO A 387 27.57 56.85 10.16
CA PRO A 387 26.60 57.23 9.14
C PRO A 387 25.98 56.05 8.40
N THR A 388 26.80 55.12 7.90
CA THR A 388 26.32 53.92 7.19
C THR A 388 25.41 53.05 8.07
N LYS A 389 25.74 52.90 9.36
CA LYS A 389 24.88 52.18 10.33
C LYS A 389 23.55 52.89 10.62
N GLN A 390 23.55 54.21 10.64
CA GLN A 390 22.31 54.98 10.81
C GLN A 390 21.39 54.80 9.60
N ILE A 391 21.95 54.79 8.38
CA ILE A 391 21.22 54.53 7.14
C ILE A 391 20.56 53.14 7.16
N ILE A 392 21.29 52.10 7.56
CA ILE A 392 20.74 50.73 7.67
C ILE A 392 19.56 50.68 8.65
N LYS A 393 19.60 51.44 9.76
CA LYS A 393 18.55 51.48 10.78
C LYS A 393 17.27 52.22 10.34
N THR A 394 17.40 53.30 9.57
CA THR A 394 16.27 54.17 9.20
C THR A 394 15.58 53.75 7.91
N PHE A 395 16.19 52.88 7.11
CA PHE A 395 15.59 52.38 5.88
C PHE A 395 14.43 51.40 6.14
N PRO A 396 13.38 51.39 5.30
CA PRO A 396 12.30 50.40 5.38
C PRO A 396 12.83 48.98 5.21
N ASP A 397 12.23 48.02 5.94
CA ASP A 397 12.69 46.63 5.97
C ASP A 397 12.80 45.99 4.59
N ASP A 398 11.89 46.34 3.65
CA ASP A 398 11.88 45.82 2.28
C ASP A 398 13.12 46.21 1.43
N PHE A 399 13.90 47.21 1.87
CA PHE A 399 15.08 47.71 1.15
C PHE A 399 16.40 47.49 1.91
N LYS A 400 16.35 46.98 3.14
CA LYS A 400 17.56 46.76 3.96
C LYS A 400 18.52 45.74 3.33
N ASP A 401 17.98 44.68 2.74
CA ASP A 401 18.79 43.60 2.14
C ASP A 401 19.70 44.13 1.02
N LEU A 402 19.21 45.06 0.19
CA LEU A 402 19.97 45.66 -0.92
C LEU A 402 21.14 46.53 -0.40
N ILE A 403 20.93 47.24 0.70
CA ILE A 403 21.96 48.06 1.34
C ILE A 403 23.01 47.17 2.00
N LEU A 404 22.56 46.14 2.73
CA LEU A 404 23.46 45.16 3.36
C LEU A 404 24.33 44.46 2.33
N GLU A 405 23.76 44.06 1.19
CA GLU A 405 24.51 43.46 0.09
C GLU A 405 25.56 44.43 -0.49
N THR A 406 25.20 45.69 -0.66
CA THR A 406 26.10 46.73 -1.18
C THR A 406 27.27 46.99 -0.24
N VAL A 407 27.00 47.10 1.08
CA VAL A 407 28.03 47.30 2.11
C VAL A 407 28.95 46.10 2.20
N LEU A 408 28.41 44.87 2.16
CA LEU A 408 29.21 43.65 2.15
C LEU A 408 30.09 43.55 0.91
N LYS A 409 29.58 43.90 -0.27
CA LYS A 409 30.38 43.94 -1.51
C LYS A 409 31.55 44.91 -1.38
N GLN A 410 31.32 46.12 -0.87
CA GLN A 410 32.39 47.10 -0.65
C GLN A 410 33.46 46.59 0.34
N ILE A 411 33.05 45.90 1.42
CA ILE A 411 33.99 45.29 2.38
C ILE A 411 34.80 44.17 1.71
N VAL A 412 34.16 43.32 0.90
CA VAL A 412 34.81 42.17 0.26
C VAL A 412 35.74 42.58 -0.89
N GLU A 413 35.38 43.61 -1.64
CA GLU A 413 36.15 44.14 -2.78
C GLU A 413 37.36 44.97 -2.33
N ASN A 414 37.36 45.49 -1.10
CA ASN A 414 38.50 46.18 -0.51
C ASN A 414 39.35 45.23 0.37
N PRO A 415 40.58 44.87 -0.06
CA PRO A 415 41.41 43.88 0.65
C PRO A 415 41.73 44.24 2.11
N GLU A 416 41.95 45.53 2.41
CA GLU A 416 42.29 45.99 3.76
C GLU A 416 41.08 45.95 4.70
N LEU A 417 39.91 46.34 4.20
CA LEU A 417 38.66 46.28 4.98
C LEU A 417 38.25 44.83 5.22
N LYS A 418 38.41 43.97 4.21
CA LYS A 418 38.17 42.54 4.32
C LYS A 418 39.02 41.89 5.41
N GLU A 419 40.33 42.17 5.43
CA GLU A 419 41.23 41.60 6.44
C GLU A 419 40.89 42.09 7.86
N LYS A 420 40.58 43.37 8.02
CA LYS A 420 40.15 43.94 9.31
C LYS A 420 38.83 43.34 9.79
N PHE A 421 37.86 43.19 8.89
CA PHE A 421 36.56 42.60 9.19
C PHE A 421 36.68 41.12 9.56
N GLN A 422 37.50 40.35 8.84
CA GLN A 422 37.77 38.95 9.14
C GLN A 422 38.47 38.75 10.49
N LYS A 423 39.45 39.60 10.84
CA LYS A 423 40.10 39.58 12.17
C LYS A 423 39.09 39.86 13.29
N GLU A 424 38.22 40.85 13.12
CA GLU A 424 37.19 41.20 14.11
C GLU A 424 36.16 40.07 14.33
N LEU A 425 35.81 39.33 13.27
CA LEU A 425 34.93 38.16 13.37
C LEU A 425 35.61 37.00 14.11
N SER A 426 36.87 36.74 13.79
CA SER A 426 37.69 35.67 14.38
C SER A 426 37.90 35.86 15.88
N GLU A 427 38.12 37.09 16.34
CA GLU A 427 38.29 37.44 17.76
C GLU A 427 37.00 37.29 18.60
N LYS A 428 35.83 37.35 17.96
CA LYS A 428 34.51 37.27 18.63
C LYS A 428 33.88 35.88 18.59
N GLY A 429 34.58 34.87 18.06
CA GLY A 429 34.15 33.47 18.04
C GLY A 429 32.87 33.22 17.21
N LYS A 430 32.65 33.99 16.14
CA LYS A 430 31.50 33.89 15.24
C LYS A 430 31.90 33.48 13.83
#